data_AF-A0A101N4T7-F1
#
_entry.id   AF-A0A101N4T7-F1
#
_cell.length_a   1.000
_cell.length_b   1.000
_cell.length_c   1.000
_cell.angle_alpha   90.00
_cell.angle_beta   90.00
_cell.angle_gamma   90.00
#
_symmetry.space_group_name_H-M   'P 1'
#
loop_
_entity.id
_entity.type
_entity.pdbx_description
1 polymer ?
#
loop_
_entity_poly.entity_id
_entity_poly.type
_entity_poly.pdbx_seq_one_letter_code
_entity_poly.pdbx_strand_id
1 'polypeptide(L)'
;MSVGGVGIPRLQDLAYIEVAIGNVAQGATFEQVRRALVDRAAAVAREGDTDGSYSARKWELARSDTRKHVHNTVDVLKELMRLGWVEKHILPSSPNSAYAHADSVFTLTPAGERWAALVAADGRAAYNALTGVLLNTHPQFEGFLRLLGARPDSSTTHLTIPLLRFSASGYGTNAAYLDAFVAFATDAAAQGTLGWTAEPEAISESVRDYVRRFEERARAREKEISRKQFATTCEEAMARFVFGAAGCPLDYISLELLRRWTRFLGLANFSYYAPGPSAMRLWPTAVVTGSGDAVAISRRVGKEVRRAALDAVWAIWREQRADAAGGMYLPVWQLRAAVCWKQRISDDEFDLALREALAGEHPGLGLSIHLDQASLRVAPASTKPLIIPSASGLRRVFNVISVAQEPTVHATSTTTQET
;
A
#
# COMPACT_ATOMS: atom_id res chain seq x y z
N MET A 1 -2.42 28.06 -15.89
CA MET A 1 -1.53 27.02 -15.29
C MET A 1 -1.72 25.74 -16.08
N SER A 2 -0.64 25.13 -16.56
CA SER A 2 -0.72 23.95 -17.42
C SER A 2 -1.22 22.74 -16.65
N VAL A 3 -2.13 22.00 -17.27
CA VAL A 3 -2.63 20.69 -16.79
C VAL A 3 -1.61 19.57 -17.09
N GLY A 4 -0.34 19.93 -17.30
CA GLY A 4 0.62 19.15 -18.10
C GLY A 4 1.81 18.58 -17.34
N GLY A 5 1.68 18.33 -16.04
CA GLY A 5 2.69 17.52 -15.35
C GLY A 5 2.55 16.06 -15.79
N VAL A 6 3.61 15.44 -16.31
CA VAL A 6 3.61 14.02 -16.71
C VAL A 6 3.56 13.08 -15.49
N GLY A 7 3.82 13.59 -14.29
CA GLY A 7 3.91 12.81 -13.05
C GLY A 7 2.58 12.28 -12.51
N ILE A 8 2.68 11.39 -11.53
CA ILE A 8 1.54 10.84 -10.77
C ILE A 8 0.84 11.99 -10.01
N PRO A 9 -0.50 12.13 -10.14
CA PRO A 9 -1.24 13.16 -9.42
C PRO A 9 -1.21 12.88 -7.91
N ARG A 10 -1.23 13.94 -7.08
CA ARG A 10 -1.09 13.83 -5.63
C ARG A 10 -2.37 13.40 -4.91
N LEU A 11 -3.06 12.37 -5.43
CA LEU A 11 -4.29 11.83 -4.88
C LEU A 11 -4.01 10.79 -3.79
N GLN A 12 -4.29 11.16 -2.54
CA GLN A 12 -4.05 10.31 -1.36
C GLN A 12 -4.89 9.03 -1.34
N ASP A 13 -6.10 9.06 -1.93
CA ASP A 13 -7.02 7.93 -2.08
C ASP A 13 -7.48 7.89 -3.55
N LEU A 14 -7.36 6.73 -4.18
CA LEU A 14 -7.79 6.54 -5.57
C LEU A 14 -9.31 6.58 -5.71
N ALA A 15 -10.06 6.25 -4.65
CA ALA A 15 -11.52 6.34 -4.64
C ALA A 15 -12.02 7.80 -4.75
N TYR A 16 -11.15 8.81 -4.61
CA TYR A 16 -11.53 10.18 -4.94
C TYR A 16 -11.94 10.35 -6.40
N ILE A 17 -11.37 9.57 -7.32
CA ILE A 17 -11.76 9.57 -8.74
C ILE A 17 -13.22 9.11 -8.88
N GLU A 18 -13.59 8.03 -8.18
CA GLU A 18 -14.95 7.50 -8.14
C GLU A 18 -15.95 8.53 -7.56
N VAL A 19 -15.61 9.13 -6.42
CA VAL A 19 -16.45 10.14 -5.76
C VAL A 19 -16.62 11.36 -6.65
N ALA A 20 -15.54 11.87 -7.24
CA ALA A 20 -15.59 13.07 -8.08
C ALA A 20 -16.38 12.82 -9.37
N ILE A 21 -16.17 11.71 -10.08
CA ILE A 21 -16.92 11.44 -11.32
C ILE A 21 -18.42 11.30 -11.04
N GLY A 22 -18.80 10.64 -9.93
CA GLY A 22 -20.20 10.41 -9.58
C GLY A 22 -20.91 11.72 -9.26
N ASN A 23 -20.22 12.66 -8.61
CA ASN A 23 -20.76 13.99 -8.35
C ASN A 23 -20.84 14.83 -9.63
N VAL A 24 -19.83 14.78 -10.50
CA VAL A 24 -19.88 15.49 -11.79
C VAL A 24 -21.02 14.96 -12.67
N ALA A 25 -21.26 13.64 -12.69
CA ALA A 25 -22.39 13.03 -13.39
C ALA A 25 -23.76 13.57 -12.92
N GLN A 26 -23.85 13.99 -11.66
CA GLN A 26 -25.07 14.56 -11.05
C GLN A 26 -25.15 16.09 -11.21
N GLY A 27 -24.25 16.71 -11.97
CA GLY A 27 -24.20 18.17 -12.15
C GLY A 27 -23.74 18.92 -10.90
N ALA A 28 -23.00 18.26 -10.00
CA ALA A 28 -22.50 18.89 -8.79
C ALA A 28 -21.51 20.04 -9.11
N THR A 29 -21.61 21.08 -8.31
CA THR A 29 -20.67 22.22 -8.30
C THR A 29 -19.32 21.81 -7.69
N PHE A 30 -18.29 22.62 -7.92
CA PHE A 30 -16.96 22.44 -7.32
C PHE A 30 -17.02 22.30 -5.78
N GLU A 31 -17.80 23.13 -5.10
CA GLU A 31 -17.94 23.07 -3.64
C GLU A 31 -18.64 21.79 -3.18
N GLN A 32 -19.60 21.28 -3.94
CA GLN A 32 -20.27 20.01 -3.64
C GLN A 32 -19.31 18.82 -3.82
N VAL A 33 -18.53 18.81 -4.91
CA VAL A 33 -17.46 17.80 -5.10
C VAL A 33 -16.47 17.84 -3.93
N ARG A 34 -16.02 19.03 -3.53
CA ARG A 34 -15.10 19.20 -2.39
C ARG A 34 -15.66 18.58 -1.12
N ARG A 35 -16.93 18.86 -0.79
CA ARG A 35 -17.60 18.29 0.40
C ARG A 35 -17.71 16.77 0.32
N ALA A 36 -18.04 16.21 -0.84
CA ALA A 36 -18.08 14.76 -1.04
C ALA A 36 -16.70 14.11 -0.82
N LEU A 37 -15.61 14.75 -1.22
CA LEU A 37 -14.26 14.28 -0.92
C LEU A 37 -13.92 14.36 0.58
N VAL A 38 -14.38 15.39 1.28
CA VAL A 38 -14.25 15.47 2.76
C VAL A 38 -14.99 14.30 3.42
N ASP A 39 -16.19 13.98 2.95
CA ASP A 39 -16.99 12.87 3.49
C ASP A 39 -16.30 11.52 3.26
N ARG A 40 -15.74 11.33 2.06
CA ARG A 40 -14.94 10.14 1.75
C ARG A 40 -13.72 10.04 2.67
N ALA A 41 -12.98 11.13 2.86
CA ALA A 41 -11.84 11.17 3.75
C ALA A 41 -12.24 10.85 5.21
N ALA A 42 -13.39 11.36 5.65
CA ALA A 42 -13.95 11.06 6.96
C ALA A 42 -14.35 9.59 7.11
N ALA A 43 -14.92 8.98 6.07
CA ALA A 43 -15.28 7.57 6.04
C ALA A 43 -14.02 6.68 6.16
N VAL A 44 -13.00 6.94 5.34
CA VAL A 44 -11.72 6.20 5.39
C VAL A 44 -11.06 6.33 6.77
N ALA A 45 -11.04 7.54 7.34
CA ALA A 45 -10.48 7.77 8.67
C ALA A 45 -11.26 7.03 9.76
N ARG A 46 -12.58 6.88 9.62
CA ARG A 46 -13.41 6.10 10.54
C ARG A 46 -13.18 4.60 10.38
N GLU A 47 -13.07 4.12 9.15
CA GLU A 47 -12.87 2.70 8.86
C GLU A 47 -11.52 2.18 9.37
N GLY A 48 -10.49 3.02 9.31
CA GLY A 48 -9.14 2.75 9.79
C GLY A 48 -8.91 3.11 11.25
N ASP A 49 -9.89 3.67 11.96
CA ASP A 49 -9.76 3.97 13.38
C ASP A 49 -9.82 2.68 14.21
N THR A 50 -8.68 2.32 14.78
CA THR A 50 -8.54 1.15 15.66
C THR A 50 -8.23 1.51 17.11
N ASP A 51 -7.95 2.77 17.40
CA ASP A 51 -7.58 3.26 18.74
C ASP A 51 -8.58 4.26 19.32
N GLY A 52 -9.66 4.57 18.60
CA GLY A 52 -10.68 5.52 19.01
C GLY A 52 -10.29 6.98 18.77
N SER A 53 -9.26 7.23 17.96
CA SER A 53 -8.79 8.59 17.64
C SER A 53 -9.67 9.32 16.64
N TYR A 54 -10.66 8.66 16.03
CA TYR A 54 -11.60 9.31 15.12
C TYR A 54 -12.43 10.38 15.83
N SER A 55 -12.45 11.59 15.25
CA SER A 55 -13.24 12.71 15.75
C SER A 55 -14.21 13.20 14.69
N ALA A 56 -15.50 12.93 14.86
CA ALA A 56 -16.54 13.44 13.97
C ALA A 56 -16.53 14.98 13.88
N ARG A 57 -16.30 15.66 15.02
CA ARG A 57 -16.22 17.14 15.09
C ARG A 57 -15.10 17.69 14.20
N LYS A 58 -13.94 17.05 14.15
CA LYS A 58 -12.82 17.46 13.28
C LYS A 58 -13.25 17.46 11.80
N TRP A 59 -14.01 16.46 11.37
CA TRP A 59 -14.47 16.32 10.00
C TRP A 59 -15.61 17.28 9.66
N GLU A 60 -16.51 17.58 10.60
CA GLU A 60 -17.52 18.64 10.42
C GLU A 60 -16.87 20.02 10.24
N LEU A 61 -15.83 20.32 11.02
CA LEU A 61 -15.03 21.53 10.83
C LEU A 61 -14.30 21.54 9.48
N ALA A 62 -13.85 20.39 8.98
CA ALA A 62 -13.24 20.29 7.65
C ALA A 62 -14.25 20.47 6.52
N ARG A 63 -15.49 20.02 6.72
CA ARG A 63 -16.60 20.14 5.77
C ARG A 63 -17.03 21.59 5.59
N SER A 64 -17.19 22.31 6.71
CA SER A 64 -17.57 23.73 6.72
C SER A 64 -16.47 24.70 6.27
N ASP A 65 -15.20 24.31 6.38
CA ASP A 65 -14.05 25.11 5.94
C ASP A 65 -13.85 25.03 4.41
N THR A 66 -14.19 26.12 3.72
CA THR A 66 -14.12 26.24 2.24
C THR A 66 -12.70 26.19 1.68
N ARG A 67 -11.66 26.31 2.51
CA ARG A 67 -10.26 26.23 2.09
C ARG A 67 -9.69 24.81 2.24
N LYS A 68 -10.26 23.99 3.12
CA LYS A 68 -9.83 22.59 3.31
C LYS A 68 -10.26 21.70 2.13
N HIS A 69 -9.39 20.76 1.77
CA HIS A 69 -9.56 19.83 0.64
C HIS A 69 -9.67 20.47 -0.76
N VAL A 70 -9.45 21.79 -0.90
CA VAL A 70 -9.40 22.43 -2.23
C VAL A 70 -8.33 21.79 -3.12
N HIS A 71 -7.13 21.54 -2.58
CA HIS A 71 -6.06 20.89 -3.35
C HIS A 71 -6.45 19.49 -3.83
N ASN A 72 -7.03 18.66 -2.96
CA ASN A 72 -7.52 17.33 -3.36
C ASN A 72 -8.60 17.40 -4.44
N THR A 73 -9.51 18.37 -4.34
CA THR A 73 -10.57 18.60 -5.33
C THR A 73 -10.01 19.04 -6.67
N VAL A 74 -9.06 19.98 -6.66
CA VAL A 74 -8.36 20.44 -7.87
C VAL A 74 -7.56 19.30 -8.50
N ASP A 75 -6.80 18.55 -7.71
CA ASP A 75 -5.97 17.46 -8.21
C ASP A 75 -6.82 16.35 -8.84
N VAL A 76 -7.96 15.98 -8.22
CA VAL A 76 -8.82 14.93 -8.78
C VAL A 76 -9.55 15.40 -10.04
N LEU A 77 -10.02 16.64 -10.09
CA LEU A 77 -10.67 17.18 -11.29
C LEU A 77 -9.66 17.35 -12.44
N LYS A 78 -8.42 17.79 -12.16
CA LYS A 78 -7.34 17.80 -13.15
C LYS A 78 -7.06 16.40 -13.68
N GLU A 79 -7.05 15.41 -12.79
CA GLU A 79 -6.82 14.03 -13.19
C GLU A 79 -7.97 13.50 -14.06
N LEU A 80 -9.24 13.74 -13.69
CA LEU A 80 -10.38 13.39 -14.53
C LEU A 80 -10.32 14.05 -15.93
N MET A 81 -9.85 15.30 -16.02
CA MET A 81 -9.60 15.97 -17.30
C MET A 81 -8.45 15.34 -18.08
N ARG A 82 -7.38 14.91 -17.38
CA ARG A 82 -6.22 14.25 -17.98
C ARG A 82 -6.56 12.86 -18.51
N LEU A 83 -7.40 12.12 -17.80
CA LEU A 83 -7.95 10.82 -18.23
C LEU A 83 -8.98 10.98 -19.37
N GLY A 84 -9.36 12.21 -19.72
CA GLY A 84 -10.33 12.50 -20.77
C GLY A 84 -11.78 12.17 -20.39
N TRP A 85 -12.08 12.09 -19.09
CA TRP A 85 -13.43 11.78 -18.57
C TRP A 85 -14.25 13.04 -18.25
N VAL A 86 -13.58 14.17 -18.00
CA VAL A 86 -14.19 15.48 -17.80
C VAL A 86 -13.63 16.46 -18.83
N GLU A 87 -14.47 17.33 -19.38
CA GLU A 87 -14.02 18.38 -20.29
C GLU A 87 -13.04 19.35 -19.60
N LYS A 88 -12.12 19.94 -20.38
CA LYS A 88 -11.14 20.88 -19.83
C LYS A 88 -11.85 22.09 -19.23
N HIS A 89 -11.55 22.40 -17.97
CA HIS A 89 -12.10 23.56 -17.28
C HIS A 89 -11.02 24.31 -16.48
N ILE A 90 -11.25 25.60 -16.23
CA ILE A 90 -10.39 26.40 -15.35
C ILE A 90 -10.69 26.02 -13.89
N LEU A 91 -9.65 25.68 -13.14
CA LEU A 91 -9.76 25.31 -11.72
C LEU A 91 -9.06 26.35 -10.83
N PRO A 92 -9.46 26.46 -9.55
CA PRO A 92 -8.79 27.32 -8.59
C PRO A 92 -7.29 27.10 -8.55
N SER A 93 -6.52 28.18 -8.58
CA SER A 93 -5.06 28.14 -8.43
C SER A 93 -4.62 27.91 -6.98
N SER A 94 -5.46 28.26 -6.02
CA SER A 94 -5.16 28.23 -4.59
C SER A 94 -6.44 28.06 -3.76
N PRO A 95 -6.34 27.66 -2.48
CA PRO A 95 -7.48 27.68 -1.56
C PRO A 95 -8.13 29.07 -1.43
N ASN A 96 -7.35 30.14 -1.57
CA ASN A 96 -7.86 31.51 -1.45
C ASN A 96 -8.69 31.94 -2.67
N SER A 97 -8.52 31.32 -3.83
CA SER A 97 -9.30 31.61 -5.05
C SER A 97 -10.47 30.65 -5.25
N ALA A 98 -10.66 29.66 -4.37
CA ALA A 98 -11.71 28.65 -4.52
C ALA A 98 -13.13 29.23 -4.52
N TYR A 99 -13.37 30.34 -3.80
CA TYR A 99 -14.69 30.97 -3.73
C TYR A 99 -15.20 31.43 -5.11
N ALA A 100 -14.31 31.85 -6.00
CA ALA A 100 -14.66 32.30 -7.36
C ALA A 100 -15.11 31.15 -8.28
N HIS A 101 -14.88 29.91 -7.86
CA HIS A 101 -15.25 28.70 -8.59
C HIS A 101 -16.24 27.83 -7.84
N ALA A 102 -16.77 28.28 -6.69
CA ALA A 102 -17.59 27.45 -5.81
C ALA A 102 -18.78 26.83 -6.55
N ASP A 103 -19.42 27.61 -7.42
CA ASP A 103 -20.60 27.22 -8.22
C ASP A 103 -20.25 26.69 -9.62
N SER A 104 -18.96 26.52 -9.96
CA SER A 104 -18.57 25.94 -11.25
C SER A 104 -19.03 24.49 -11.36
N VAL A 105 -19.73 24.17 -12.46
CA VAL A 105 -20.13 22.81 -12.83
C VAL A 105 -19.21 22.25 -13.92
N PHE A 106 -19.15 20.93 -14.04
CA PHE A 106 -18.26 20.25 -14.98
C PHE A 106 -19.04 19.31 -15.88
N THR A 107 -18.59 19.15 -17.12
CA THR A 107 -19.23 18.30 -18.12
C THR A 107 -18.44 16.99 -18.28
N LEU A 108 -19.12 15.86 -18.21
CA LEU A 108 -18.52 14.57 -18.57
C LEU A 108 -18.35 14.47 -20.09
N THR A 109 -17.27 13.83 -20.51
CA THR A 109 -17.17 13.34 -21.89
C THR A 109 -17.94 12.03 -22.03
N PRO A 110 -18.20 11.53 -23.26
CA PRO A 110 -18.80 10.21 -23.45
C PRO A 110 -18.00 9.07 -22.77
N ALA A 111 -16.68 9.21 -22.65
CA ALA A 111 -15.86 8.24 -21.92
C ALA A 111 -16.09 8.32 -20.41
N GLY A 112 -16.21 9.53 -19.87
CA GLY A 112 -16.54 9.75 -18.46
C GLY A 112 -17.93 9.26 -18.08
N GLU A 113 -18.93 9.48 -18.95
CA GLU A 113 -20.29 8.96 -18.76
C GLU A 113 -20.30 7.43 -18.68
N ARG A 114 -19.59 6.75 -19.60
CA ARG A 114 -19.47 5.29 -19.58
C ARG A 114 -18.81 4.80 -18.29
N TRP A 115 -17.75 5.45 -17.82
CA TRP A 115 -17.07 5.04 -16.60
C TRP A 115 -17.92 5.34 -15.35
N ALA A 116 -18.62 6.47 -15.28
CA ALA A 116 -19.56 6.79 -14.21
C ALA A 116 -20.69 5.74 -14.10
N ALA A 117 -21.26 5.34 -15.24
CA ALA A 117 -22.26 4.28 -15.29
C ALA A 117 -21.67 2.93 -14.85
N LEU A 118 -20.45 2.62 -15.27
CA LEU A 118 -19.76 1.38 -14.89
C LEU A 118 -19.48 1.33 -13.38
N VAL A 119 -19.06 2.43 -12.77
CA VAL A 119 -18.89 2.53 -11.30
C VAL A 119 -20.18 2.17 -10.56
N ALA A 120 -21.32 2.70 -11.01
CA ALA A 120 -22.62 2.45 -10.40
C ALA A 120 -23.09 0.99 -10.57
N ALA A 121 -22.75 0.35 -11.69
CA ALA A 121 -23.21 -0.99 -12.04
C ALA A 121 -22.28 -2.11 -11.52
N ASP A 122 -20.97 -1.93 -11.68
CA ASP A 122 -19.93 -2.90 -11.33
C ASP A 122 -18.60 -2.17 -11.00
N GLY A 123 -18.42 -1.85 -9.71
CA GLY A 123 -17.20 -1.20 -9.24
C GLY A 123 -15.93 -1.98 -9.54
N ARG A 124 -15.96 -3.32 -9.57
CA ARG A 124 -14.78 -4.13 -9.88
C ARG A 124 -14.37 -3.96 -11.34
N ALA A 125 -15.34 -4.01 -12.26
CA ALA A 125 -15.09 -3.73 -13.67
C ALA A 125 -14.61 -2.29 -13.87
N ALA A 126 -15.18 -1.31 -13.16
CA ALA A 126 -14.75 0.09 -13.22
C ALA A 126 -13.28 0.28 -12.82
N TYR A 127 -12.83 -0.37 -11.73
CA TYR A 127 -11.43 -0.28 -11.29
C TYR A 127 -10.46 -1.05 -12.20
N ASN A 128 -10.90 -2.12 -12.85
CA ASN A 128 -10.12 -2.76 -13.91
C ASN A 128 -9.94 -1.81 -15.11
N ALA A 129 -11.01 -1.15 -15.56
CA ALA A 129 -10.95 -0.16 -16.63
C ALA A 129 -10.06 1.04 -16.26
N LEU A 130 -10.18 1.55 -15.02
CA LEU A 130 -9.29 2.61 -14.51
C LEU A 130 -7.83 2.19 -14.59
N THR A 131 -7.49 0.95 -14.22
CA THR A 131 -6.11 0.44 -14.34
C THR A 131 -5.58 0.56 -15.77
N GLY A 132 -6.40 0.21 -16.77
CA GLY A 132 -6.06 0.34 -18.18
C GLY A 132 -5.80 1.79 -18.60
N VAL A 133 -6.67 2.71 -18.18
CA VAL A 133 -6.50 4.15 -18.50
C VAL A 133 -5.29 4.75 -17.77
N LEU A 134 -5.02 4.35 -16.53
CA LEU A 134 -3.83 4.77 -15.78
C LEU A 134 -2.54 4.31 -16.46
N LEU A 135 -2.49 3.07 -16.96
CA LEU A 135 -1.36 2.55 -17.73
C LEU A 135 -1.08 3.40 -18.97
N ASN A 136 -2.13 3.79 -19.71
CA ASN A 136 -1.98 4.63 -20.91
C ASN A 136 -1.58 6.06 -20.59
N THR A 137 -2.06 6.60 -19.47
CA THR A 137 -1.93 8.03 -19.14
C THR A 137 -0.65 8.35 -18.36
N HIS A 138 -0.13 7.37 -17.60
CA HIS A 138 0.99 7.55 -16.67
C HIS A 138 2.10 6.53 -16.91
N PRO A 139 3.13 6.86 -17.70
CA PRO A 139 4.28 5.98 -17.92
C PRO A 139 4.98 5.54 -16.63
N GLN A 140 4.95 6.39 -15.59
CA GLN A 140 5.47 6.06 -14.26
C GLN A 140 4.68 4.93 -13.57
N PHE A 141 3.36 4.86 -13.76
CA PHE A 141 2.53 3.78 -13.21
C PHE A 141 2.85 2.45 -13.90
N GLU A 142 2.99 2.47 -15.23
CA GLU A 142 3.42 1.29 -16.00
C GLU A 142 4.83 0.84 -15.61
N GLY A 143 5.80 1.77 -15.56
CA GLY A 143 7.18 1.48 -15.17
C GLY A 143 7.27 0.90 -13.76
N PHE A 144 6.47 1.42 -12.82
CA PHE A 144 6.37 0.87 -11.47
C PHE A 144 5.87 -0.57 -11.48
N LEU A 145 4.77 -0.87 -12.20
CA LEU A 145 4.23 -2.23 -12.31
C LEU A 145 5.21 -3.20 -12.97
N ARG A 146 5.94 -2.75 -14.00
CA ARG A 146 7.01 -3.55 -14.64
C ARG A 146 8.14 -3.83 -13.66
N LEU A 147 8.60 -2.83 -12.91
CA LEU A 147 9.67 -3.01 -11.93
C LEU A 147 9.29 -3.98 -10.79
N LEU A 148 8.02 -4.03 -10.42
CA LEU A 148 7.54 -4.95 -9.39
C LEU A 148 7.33 -6.38 -9.89
N GLY A 149 7.39 -6.65 -11.20
CA GLY A 149 7.07 -7.97 -11.73
C GLY A 149 5.58 -8.20 -12.03
N ALA A 150 4.77 -7.14 -12.07
CA ALA A 150 3.33 -7.24 -12.36
C ALA A 150 3.05 -7.29 -13.87
N ARG A 151 4.03 -7.00 -14.72
CA ARG A 151 3.90 -7.07 -16.18
C ARG A 151 4.58 -8.34 -16.74
N PRO A 152 4.09 -8.93 -17.84
CA PRO A 152 4.73 -10.12 -18.43
C PRO A 152 6.16 -9.89 -18.91
N ASP A 153 6.50 -8.67 -19.31
CA ASP A 153 7.82 -8.23 -19.79
C ASP A 153 8.76 -7.80 -18.64
N SER A 154 8.38 -8.03 -17.39
CA SER A 154 9.21 -7.67 -16.24
C SER A 154 10.43 -8.59 -16.15
N SER A 155 11.62 -8.02 -15.96
CA SER A 155 12.85 -8.77 -15.71
C SER A 155 12.99 -9.23 -14.26
N THR A 156 12.11 -8.77 -13.37
CA THR A 156 12.14 -9.01 -11.93
C THR A 156 10.79 -9.53 -11.45
N THR A 157 10.76 -10.10 -10.24
CA THR A 157 9.52 -10.61 -9.60
C THR A 157 9.15 -9.85 -8.33
N HIS A 158 9.97 -8.88 -7.95
CA HIS A 158 9.86 -8.06 -6.75
C HIS A 158 10.90 -6.94 -6.80
N LEU A 159 10.76 -5.98 -5.88
CA LEU A 159 11.74 -4.93 -5.60
C LEU A 159 12.02 -4.88 -4.11
N THR A 160 13.29 -4.87 -3.71
CA THR A 160 13.72 -4.73 -2.32
C THR A 160 14.57 -3.48 -2.17
N ILE A 161 14.11 -2.54 -1.33
CA ILE A 161 14.86 -1.34 -0.97
C ILE A 161 15.49 -1.59 0.40
N PRO A 162 16.83 -1.73 0.52
CA PRO A 162 17.47 -1.98 1.80
C PRO A 162 17.31 -0.74 2.69
N LEU A 163 16.80 -0.93 3.92
CA LEU A 163 16.57 0.16 4.86
C LEU A 163 17.11 -0.24 6.23
N LEU A 164 18.06 0.52 6.76
CA LEU A 164 18.60 0.25 8.09
C LEU A 164 17.64 0.76 9.16
N ARG A 165 17.12 -0.16 10.00
CA ARG A 165 16.21 0.19 11.08
C ARG A 165 16.86 1.16 12.05
N PHE A 166 16.26 2.34 12.20
CA PHE A 166 16.71 3.32 13.17
C PHE A 166 16.53 2.80 14.61
N SER A 167 17.59 2.89 15.42
CA SER A 167 17.57 2.66 16.87
C SER A 167 18.17 3.87 17.57
N ALA A 168 17.42 4.48 18.49
CA ALA A 168 17.82 5.70 19.19
C ALA A 168 19.10 5.52 20.03
N SER A 169 19.36 4.32 20.52
CA SER A 169 20.57 3.97 21.28
C SER A 169 21.72 3.44 20.40
N GLY A 170 21.47 3.18 19.12
CA GLY A 170 22.42 2.47 18.25
C GLY A 170 23.53 3.34 17.66
N TYR A 171 23.32 4.67 17.55
CA TYR A 171 24.21 5.56 16.80
C TYR A 171 24.44 6.90 17.51
N GLY A 172 25.70 7.23 17.79
CA GLY A 172 26.07 8.47 18.48
C GLY A 172 25.84 9.75 17.65
N THR A 173 25.96 9.69 16.32
CA THR A 173 25.87 10.87 15.42
C THR A 173 25.09 10.55 14.14
N ASN A 174 24.62 11.58 13.42
CA ASN A 174 23.92 11.40 12.14
C ASN A 174 24.87 10.86 11.07
N ALA A 175 26.13 11.31 11.09
CA ALA A 175 27.19 10.79 10.23
C ALA A 175 27.42 9.29 10.46
N ALA A 176 27.54 8.84 11.71
CA ALA A 176 27.73 7.42 12.02
C ALA A 176 26.54 6.56 11.56
N TYR A 177 25.31 7.07 11.67
CA TYR A 177 24.13 6.39 11.12
C TYR A 177 24.16 6.34 9.59
N LEU A 178 24.49 7.44 8.92
CA LEU A 178 24.58 7.50 7.45
C LEU A 178 25.65 6.54 6.92
N ASP A 179 26.82 6.46 7.56
CA ASP A 179 27.88 5.54 7.19
C ASP A 179 27.43 4.07 7.31
N ALA A 180 26.79 3.72 8.43
CA ALA A 180 26.23 2.38 8.64
C ALA A 180 25.09 2.08 7.65
N PHE A 181 24.25 3.07 7.34
CA PHE A 181 23.14 2.93 6.39
C PHE A 181 23.67 2.62 4.98
N VAL A 182 24.67 3.38 4.52
CA VAL A 182 25.30 3.18 3.22
C VAL A 182 25.97 1.81 3.16
N ALA A 183 26.78 1.45 4.16
CA ALA A 183 27.43 0.15 4.22
C ALA A 183 26.42 -1.01 4.18
N PHE A 184 25.34 -0.91 4.94
CA PHE A 184 24.25 -1.89 4.91
C PHE A 184 23.60 -2.00 3.53
N ALA A 185 23.35 -0.88 2.85
CA ALA A 185 22.76 -0.87 1.52
C ALA A 185 23.69 -1.46 0.45
N THR A 186 25.00 -1.17 0.51
CA THR A 186 25.99 -1.74 -0.41
C THR A 186 26.16 -3.24 -0.21
N ASP A 187 26.21 -3.70 1.05
CA ASP A 187 26.30 -5.13 1.37
C ASP A 187 25.05 -5.89 0.88
N ALA A 188 23.87 -5.29 1.05
CA ALA A 188 22.62 -5.87 0.55
C ALA A 188 22.59 -5.92 -0.99
N ALA A 189 23.11 -4.89 -1.67
CA ALA A 189 23.20 -4.87 -3.13
C ALA A 189 24.16 -5.93 -3.67
N ALA A 190 25.30 -6.13 -3.00
CA ALA A 190 26.29 -7.15 -3.37
C ALA A 190 25.73 -8.59 -3.29
N GLN A 191 24.70 -8.84 -2.48
CA GLN A 191 24.03 -10.15 -2.40
C GLN A 191 23.14 -10.47 -3.61
N GLY A 192 22.82 -9.50 -4.47
CA GLY A 192 22.17 -9.73 -5.76
C GLY A 192 20.69 -10.12 -5.74
N THR A 193 20.00 -10.01 -4.59
CA THR A 193 18.59 -10.45 -4.43
C THR A 193 17.58 -9.29 -4.38
N LEU A 194 17.97 -8.08 -4.81
CA LEU A 194 17.16 -6.89 -4.59
C LEU A 194 16.16 -6.56 -5.71
N GLY A 195 16.27 -7.20 -6.87
CA GLY A 195 15.50 -6.81 -8.06
C GLY A 195 16.06 -5.56 -8.76
N TRP A 196 17.27 -5.15 -8.41
CA TRP A 196 18.04 -4.09 -9.07
C TRP A 196 19.52 -4.30 -8.75
N THR A 197 20.40 -3.66 -9.52
CA THR A 197 21.85 -3.69 -9.32
C THR A 197 22.41 -2.28 -9.45
N ALA A 198 23.49 -2.00 -8.72
CA ALA A 198 24.30 -0.79 -8.90
C ALA A 198 25.67 -1.00 -8.26
N GLU A 199 26.64 -0.18 -8.69
CA GLU A 199 27.96 -0.14 -8.06
C GLU A 199 27.88 0.46 -6.64
N PRO A 200 28.65 -0.05 -5.66
CA PRO A 200 28.67 0.46 -4.29
C PRO A 200 28.94 1.97 -4.20
N GLU A 201 29.83 2.48 -5.03
CA GLU A 201 30.21 3.89 -5.09
C GLU A 201 29.01 4.76 -5.50
N ALA A 202 28.21 4.30 -6.46
CA ALA A 202 27.03 5.01 -6.93
C ALA A 202 25.95 5.10 -5.83
N ILE A 203 25.77 4.03 -5.04
CA ILE A 203 24.88 4.02 -3.87
C ILE A 203 25.37 5.06 -2.85
N SER A 204 26.64 4.97 -2.47
CA SER A 204 27.25 5.85 -1.47
C SER A 204 27.16 7.33 -1.86
N GLU A 205 27.59 7.67 -3.08
CA GLU A 205 27.59 9.04 -3.58
C GLU A 205 26.17 9.62 -3.64
N SER A 206 25.21 8.88 -4.22
CA SER A 206 23.85 9.38 -4.41
C SER A 206 23.12 9.61 -3.08
N VAL A 207 23.23 8.66 -2.14
CA VAL A 207 22.59 8.78 -0.82
C VAL A 207 23.21 9.93 -0.03
N ARG A 208 24.54 10.03 0.02
CA ARG A 208 25.24 11.10 0.74
C ARG A 208 24.95 12.47 0.15
N ASP A 209 24.97 12.61 -1.18
CA ASP A 209 24.66 13.88 -1.85
C ASP A 209 23.22 14.35 -1.57
N TYR A 210 22.25 13.44 -1.58
CA TYR A 210 20.86 13.78 -1.25
C TYR A 210 20.73 14.27 0.20
N VAL A 211 21.31 13.54 1.15
CA VAL A 211 21.28 13.89 2.58
C VAL A 211 21.98 15.23 2.82
N ARG A 212 23.16 15.45 2.22
CA ARG A 212 23.88 16.72 2.30
C ARG A 212 23.04 17.91 1.82
N ARG A 213 22.41 17.81 0.64
CA ARG A 213 21.52 18.85 0.10
C ARG A 213 20.29 19.09 0.98
N PHE A 214 19.81 18.06 1.68
CA PHE A 214 18.74 18.21 2.64
C PHE A 214 19.21 18.99 3.89
N GLU A 215 20.37 18.64 4.45
CA GLU A 215 20.95 19.33 5.60
C GLU A 215 21.29 20.80 5.30
N GLU A 216 21.86 21.08 4.13
CA GLU A 216 22.12 22.44 3.65
C GLU A 216 20.83 23.28 3.60
N ARG A 217 19.74 22.71 3.06
CA ARG A 217 18.42 23.39 3.01
C ARG A 217 17.82 23.59 4.40
N ALA A 218 17.99 22.65 5.32
CA ALA A 218 17.51 22.79 6.69
C ALA A 218 18.29 23.88 7.44
N ARG A 219 19.61 23.92 7.28
CA ARG A 219 20.49 24.95 7.83
C ARG A 219 20.15 26.35 7.31
N ALA A 220 19.93 26.47 5.99
CA ALA A 220 19.52 27.73 5.36
C ALA A 220 18.14 28.23 5.85
N ARG A 221 17.33 27.36 6.48
CA ARG A 221 16.03 27.68 7.07
C ARG A 221 16.06 27.72 8.60
N GLU A 222 17.26 27.64 9.20
CA GLU A 222 17.47 27.60 10.66
C GLU A 222 16.62 26.50 11.34
N LYS A 223 16.39 25.38 10.64
CA LYS A 223 15.55 24.29 11.12
C LYS A 223 16.42 23.16 11.68
N GLU A 224 16.21 22.82 12.94
CA GLU A 224 16.83 21.64 13.55
C GLU A 224 16.28 20.34 12.92
N ILE A 225 17.19 19.38 12.67
CA ILE A 225 16.87 18.09 12.09
C ILE A 225 16.84 17.05 13.22
N SER A 226 15.64 16.57 13.56
CA SER A 226 15.51 15.45 14.49
C SER A 226 16.13 14.17 13.91
N ARG A 227 16.59 13.25 14.77
CA ARG A 227 17.14 11.95 14.35
C ARG A 227 16.17 11.14 13.48
N LYS A 228 14.89 11.15 13.84
CA LYS A 228 13.84 10.50 13.05
C LYS A 228 13.73 11.08 11.65
N GLN A 229 13.74 12.41 11.53
CA GLN A 229 13.67 13.09 10.24
C GLN A 229 14.92 12.81 9.39
N PHE A 230 16.10 12.72 10.01
CA PHE A 230 17.33 12.33 9.33
C PHE A 230 17.26 10.88 8.79
N ALA A 231 16.79 9.94 9.61
CA ALA A 231 16.61 8.55 9.18
C ALA A 231 15.62 8.44 8.00
N THR A 232 14.45 9.08 8.10
CA THR A 232 13.49 9.15 6.98
C THR A 232 14.12 9.75 5.71
N THR A 233 14.98 10.77 5.84
CA THR A 233 15.70 11.35 4.70
C THR A 233 16.64 10.34 4.03
N CYS A 234 17.30 9.47 4.81
CA CYS A 234 18.13 8.38 4.26
C CYS A 234 17.27 7.35 3.51
N GLU A 235 16.09 7.01 4.05
CA GLU A 235 15.13 6.11 3.37
C GLU A 235 14.62 6.72 2.06
N GLU A 236 14.29 8.02 2.06
CA GLU A 236 13.89 8.76 0.85
C GLU A 236 15.00 8.76 -0.21
N ALA A 237 16.24 9.03 0.20
CA ALA A 237 17.41 9.03 -0.66
C ALA A 237 17.61 7.65 -1.31
N MET A 238 17.56 6.59 -0.50
CA MET A 238 17.73 5.22 -0.95
C MET A 238 16.62 4.81 -1.91
N ALA A 239 15.35 5.10 -1.58
CA ALA A 239 14.23 4.80 -2.47
C ALA A 239 14.38 5.49 -3.82
N ARG A 240 14.69 6.80 -3.83
CA ARG A 240 14.93 7.56 -5.06
C ARG A 240 16.06 6.94 -5.89
N PHE A 241 17.17 6.56 -5.25
CA PHE A 241 18.28 5.91 -5.93
C PHE A 241 17.86 4.58 -6.57
N VAL A 242 17.23 3.67 -5.80
CA VAL A 242 16.81 2.35 -6.30
C VAL A 242 15.93 2.49 -7.53
N PHE A 243 14.93 3.37 -7.48
CA PHE A 243 14.03 3.58 -8.61
C PHE A 243 14.75 4.16 -9.84
N GLY A 244 15.70 5.07 -9.64
CA GLY A 244 16.57 5.57 -10.71
C GLY A 244 17.46 4.47 -11.32
N ALA A 245 18.15 3.69 -10.49
CA ALA A 245 19.01 2.58 -10.91
C ALA A 245 18.23 1.50 -11.65
N ALA A 246 16.98 1.27 -11.27
CA ALA A 246 16.11 0.29 -11.93
C ALA A 246 15.35 0.84 -13.15
N GLY A 247 15.71 2.02 -13.65
CA GLY A 247 15.17 2.58 -14.89
C GLY A 247 13.75 3.15 -14.77
N CYS A 248 13.25 3.37 -13.56
CA CYS A 248 11.95 4.00 -13.30
C CYS A 248 12.09 5.15 -12.29
N PRO A 249 12.66 6.31 -12.68
CA PRO A 249 12.89 7.40 -11.73
C PRO A 249 11.58 7.89 -11.08
N LEU A 250 11.51 7.77 -9.76
CA LEU A 250 10.39 8.21 -8.93
C LEU A 250 10.90 9.02 -7.74
N ASP A 251 10.17 10.08 -7.41
CA ASP A 251 10.31 10.71 -6.10
C ASP A 251 9.56 9.91 -5.02
N TYR A 252 9.90 10.16 -3.75
CA TYR A 252 9.34 9.41 -2.63
C TYR A 252 7.83 9.60 -2.47
N ILE A 253 7.28 10.78 -2.80
CA ILE A 253 5.83 11.02 -2.72
C ILE A 253 5.12 10.19 -3.79
N SER A 254 5.65 10.18 -5.03
CA SER A 254 5.13 9.34 -6.12
C SER A 254 5.17 7.86 -5.75
N LEU A 255 6.24 7.39 -5.10
CA LEU A 255 6.32 6.03 -4.55
C LEU A 255 5.22 5.74 -3.53
N GLU A 256 5.01 6.61 -2.54
CA GLU A 256 3.96 6.44 -1.53
C GLU A 256 2.56 6.37 -2.14
N LEU A 257 2.29 7.20 -3.14
CA LEU A 257 1.02 7.21 -3.87
C LEU A 257 0.83 5.91 -4.65
N LEU A 258 1.84 5.51 -5.43
CA LEU A 258 1.80 4.30 -6.23
C LEU A 258 1.62 3.05 -5.36
N ARG A 259 2.32 2.96 -4.22
CA ARG A 259 2.14 1.87 -3.23
C ARG A 259 0.69 1.74 -2.78
N ARG A 260 0.02 2.86 -2.49
CA ARG A 260 -1.38 2.87 -2.04
C ARG A 260 -2.32 2.51 -3.18
N TRP A 261 -2.11 3.08 -4.35
CA TRP A 261 -2.94 2.82 -5.54
C TRP A 261 -2.86 1.36 -5.97
N THR A 262 -1.66 0.80 -6.11
CA THR A 262 -1.51 -0.61 -6.53
C THR A 262 -2.01 -1.58 -5.48
N ARG A 263 -1.91 -1.23 -4.19
CA ARG A 263 -2.51 -2.02 -3.10
C ARG A 263 -4.03 -1.98 -3.18
N PHE A 264 -4.62 -0.79 -3.35
CA PHE A 264 -6.06 -0.60 -3.51
C PHE A 264 -6.61 -1.36 -4.74
N LEU A 265 -5.91 -1.31 -5.87
CA LEU A 265 -6.30 -2.02 -7.10
C LEU A 265 -6.03 -3.54 -7.06
N GLY A 266 -5.35 -4.03 -6.01
CA GLY A 266 -4.96 -5.44 -5.85
C GLY A 266 -3.89 -5.89 -6.85
N LEU A 267 -3.01 -4.99 -7.29
CA LEU A 267 -1.97 -5.25 -8.29
C LEU A 267 -0.60 -5.54 -7.67
N ALA A 268 -0.31 -4.90 -6.54
CA ALA A 268 0.93 -5.10 -5.81
C ALA A 268 0.73 -4.85 -4.31
N ASN A 269 1.63 -5.39 -3.50
CA ASN A 269 1.66 -5.18 -2.06
C ASN A 269 3.09 -4.89 -1.61
N PHE A 270 3.25 -4.46 -0.37
CA PHE A 270 4.55 -4.18 0.22
C PHE A 270 4.57 -4.51 1.71
N SER A 271 5.77 -4.66 2.26
CA SER A 271 5.97 -4.74 3.71
C SER A 271 7.40 -4.38 4.10
N TYR A 272 7.55 -3.78 5.28
CA TYR A 272 8.85 -3.59 5.95
C TYR A 272 9.27 -4.83 6.77
N TYR A 273 8.38 -5.81 6.87
CA TYR A 273 8.48 -6.92 7.83
C TYR A 273 8.46 -8.30 7.16
N ALA A 274 8.49 -8.33 5.83
CA ALA A 274 8.73 -9.58 5.12
C ALA A 274 10.16 -10.09 5.46
N PRO A 275 10.39 -11.42 5.53
CA PRO A 275 11.64 -12.02 5.99
C PRO A 275 12.91 -11.53 5.29
N GLY A 276 14.02 -11.60 6.00
CA GLY A 276 15.36 -11.19 5.55
C GLY A 276 15.84 -9.90 6.24
N PRO A 277 16.96 -9.30 5.75
CA PRO A 277 17.48 -8.05 6.27
C PRO A 277 16.44 -6.91 6.27
N SER A 278 16.66 -5.88 7.10
CA SER A 278 15.73 -4.74 7.16
C SER A 278 15.61 -4.07 5.80
N ALA A 279 14.40 -4.02 5.26
CA ALA A 279 14.14 -3.52 3.91
C ALA A 279 12.65 -3.20 3.74
N MET A 280 12.35 -2.34 2.77
CA MET A 280 11.02 -2.25 2.17
C MET A 280 10.95 -3.19 0.98
N ARG A 281 10.11 -4.22 1.08
CA ARG A 281 9.89 -5.21 0.02
C ARG A 281 8.58 -4.90 -0.68
N LEU A 282 8.59 -4.86 -2.01
CA LEU A 282 7.43 -4.68 -2.86
C LEU A 282 7.30 -5.87 -3.81
N TRP A 283 6.09 -6.36 -4.04
CA TRP A 283 5.84 -7.53 -4.88
C TRP A 283 4.50 -7.43 -5.60
N PRO A 284 4.33 -8.12 -6.74
CA PRO A 284 3.10 -8.11 -7.49
C PRO A 284 2.12 -9.09 -6.86
N THR A 285 0.84 -8.75 -6.83
CA THR A 285 -0.26 -9.63 -6.41
C THR A 285 -1.17 -10.01 -7.57
N ALA A 286 -0.87 -9.48 -8.76
CA ALA A 286 -1.54 -9.77 -10.00
C ALA A 286 -0.56 -9.72 -11.17
N VAL A 287 -0.96 -10.32 -12.29
CA VAL A 287 -0.35 -10.10 -13.61
C VAL A 287 -1.28 -9.21 -14.41
N VAL A 288 -0.74 -8.15 -15.00
CA VAL A 288 -1.47 -7.16 -15.79
C VAL A 288 -0.95 -7.19 -17.21
N THR A 289 -1.82 -7.50 -18.18
CA THR A 289 -1.53 -7.48 -19.62
C THR A 289 -2.30 -6.34 -20.29
N GLY A 290 -1.85 -5.91 -21.47
CA GLY A 290 -2.50 -4.84 -22.23
C GLY A 290 -2.45 -3.47 -21.52
N SER A 291 -3.24 -2.54 -22.05
CA SER A 291 -3.46 -1.19 -21.52
C SER A 291 -4.74 -0.60 -22.15
N GLY A 292 -5.25 0.52 -21.61
CA GLY A 292 -6.52 1.11 -22.04
C GLY A 292 -7.68 0.13 -21.92
N ASP A 293 -8.52 0.06 -22.95
CA ASP A 293 -9.68 -0.84 -23.00
C ASP A 293 -9.29 -2.32 -23.14
N ALA A 294 -8.04 -2.62 -23.53
CA ALA A 294 -7.52 -3.98 -23.70
C ALA A 294 -6.84 -4.53 -22.43
N VAL A 295 -6.96 -3.84 -21.29
CA VAL A 295 -6.33 -4.29 -20.03
C VAL A 295 -6.97 -5.59 -19.53
N ALA A 296 -6.14 -6.55 -19.18
CA ALA A 296 -6.58 -7.76 -18.48
C ALA A 296 -5.74 -7.97 -17.22
N ILE A 297 -6.41 -8.36 -16.13
CA ILE A 297 -5.81 -8.45 -14.79
C ILE A 297 -6.11 -9.82 -14.21
N SER A 298 -5.06 -10.64 -14.08
CA SER A 298 -5.11 -11.93 -13.40
C SER A 298 -4.60 -11.77 -11.96
N ARG A 299 -5.52 -11.68 -11.01
CA ARG A 299 -5.18 -11.52 -9.57
C ARG A 299 -4.98 -12.89 -8.92
N ARG A 300 -4.03 -12.98 -7.99
CA ARG A 300 -3.81 -14.18 -7.17
C ARG A 300 -4.81 -14.20 -6.02
N VAL A 301 -6.02 -14.69 -6.31
CA VAL A 301 -7.16 -14.76 -5.38
C VAL A 301 -7.86 -16.11 -5.51
N GLY A 302 -8.71 -16.45 -4.54
CA GLY A 302 -9.57 -17.63 -4.60
C GLY A 302 -9.21 -18.73 -3.61
N LYS A 303 -10.05 -19.76 -3.53
CA LYS A 303 -9.99 -20.80 -2.49
C LYS A 303 -8.65 -21.54 -2.47
N GLU A 304 -8.11 -21.89 -3.64
CA GLU A 304 -6.81 -22.57 -3.76
C GLU A 304 -5.65 -21.70 -3.26
N VAL A 305 -5.65 -20.40 -3.63
CA VAL A 305 -4.65 -19.43 -3.17
C VAL A 305 -4.71 -19.28 -1.65
N ARG A 306 -5.91 -19.20 -1.08
CA ARG A 306 -6.11 -19.09 0.37
C ARG A 306 -5.71 -20.36 1.11
N ARG A 307 -5.98 -21.54 0.53
CA ARG A 307 -5.49 -22.81 1.10
C ARG A 307 -3.97 -22.86 1.12
N ALA A 308 -3.31 -22.50 0.01
CA ALA A 308 -1.85 -22.41 -0.06
C ALA A 308 -1.27 -21.38 0.94
N ALA A 309 -1.98 -20.28 1.19
CA ALA A 309 -1.61 -19.32 2.21
C ALA A 309 -1.66 -19.92 3.63
N LEU A 310 -2.69 -20.71 3.95
CA LEU A 310 -2.81 -21.40 5.24
C LEU A 310 -1.75 -22.49 5.44
N ASP A 311 -1.43 -23.25 4.39
CA ASP A 311 -0.32 -24.21 4.43
C ASP A 311 1.02 -23.48 4.70
N ALA A 312 1.21 -22.30 4.08
CA ALA A 312 2.38 -21.46 4.31
C ALA A 312 2.41 -20.83 5.71
N VAL A 313 1.25 -20.50 6.31
CA VAL A 313 1.14 -20.02 7.69
C VAL A 313 1.80 -21.01 8.65
N TRP A 314 1.47 -22.29 8.54
CA TRP A 314 2.05 -23.31 9.41
C TRP A 314 3.56 -23.45 9.23
N ALA A 315 4.01 -23.57 7.98
CA ALA A 315 5.43 -23.72 7.67
C ALA A 315 6.27 -22.55 8.22
N ILE A 316 5.83 -21.32 7.99
CA ILE A 316 6.54 -20.11 8.44
C ILE A 316 6.45 -19.94 9.95
N TRP A 317 5.29 -20.22 10.55
CA TRP A 317 5.12 -20.13 12.00
C TRP A 317 6.09 -21.07 12.73
N ARG A 318 6.26 -22.31 12.23
CA ARG A 318 7.22 -23.28 12.78
C ARG A 318 8.66 -22.79 12.70
N GLU A 319 9.06 -22.27 11.54
CA GLU A 319 10.40 -21.73 11.31
C GLU A 319 10.70 -20.59 12.28
N GLN A 320 9.82 -19.58 12.35
CA GLN A 320 10.01 -18.42 13.22
C GLN A 320 9.94 -18.77 14.71
N ARG A 321 9.19 -19.81 15.09
CA ARG A 321 9.13 -20.27 16.48
C ARG A 321 10.40 -20.99 16.91
N ALA A 322 11.07 -21.72 16.01
CA ALA A 322 12.35 -22.35 16.32
C ALA A 322 13.40 -21.31 16.74
N ASP A 323 13.33 -20.11 16.14
CA ASP A 323 14.24 -19.00 16.41
C ASP A 323 13.82 -18.12 17.61
N ALA A 324 12.54 -18.15 17.99
CA ALA A 324 12.00 -17.30 19.05
C ALA A 324 12.12 -17.98 20.42
N ALA A 325 12.99 -17.45 21.29
CA ALA A 325 13.11 -17.89 22.68
C ALA A 325 11.78 -17.67 23.46
N GLY A 326 10.96 -18.72 23.58
CA GLY A 326 9.99 -18.90 24.66
C GLY A 326 8.57 -18.34 24.50
N GLY A 327 8.21 -17.73 23.37
CA GLY A 327 6.83 -17.22 23.14
C GLY A 327 5.90 -18.25 22.51
N MET A 328 4.70 -18.47 23.06
CA MET A 328 3.66 -19.27 22.37
C MET A 328 3.06 -18.58 21.14
N TYR A 329 3.29 -17.27 21.02
CA TYR A 329 2.61 -16.38 20.08
C TYR A 329 3.60 -15.64 19.17
N LEU A 330 3.24 -15.49 17.89
CA LEU A 330 3.94 -14.62 16.94
C LEU A 330 3.08 -13.39 16.60
N PRO A 331 3.67 -12.22 16.30
CA PRO A 331 2.90 -11.07 15.81
C PRO A 331 2.26 -11.37 14.46
N VAL A 332 0.94 -11.15 14.36
CA VAL A 332 0.16 -11.45 13.14
C VAL A 332 0.72 -10.72 11.93
N TRP A 333 1.09 -9.45 12.08
CA TRP A 333 1.60 -8.64 10.98
C TRP A 333 2.95 -9.13 10.43
N GLN A 334 3.80 -9.77 11.25
CA GLN A 334 5.04 -10.40 10.80
C GLN A 334 4.76 -11.67 10.01
N LEU A 335 3.91 -12.55 10.57
CA LEU A 335 3.54 -13.80 9.92
C LEU A 335 2.83 -13.54 8.58
N ARG A 336 1.89 -12.59 8.56
CA ARG A 336 1.22 -12.13 7.34
C ARG A 336 2.23 -11.64 6.32
N ALA A 337 3.13 -10.73 6.70
CA ALA A 337 4.13 -10.20 5.78
C ALA A 337 4.98 -11.32 5.16
N ALA A 338 5.36 -12.32 5.95
CA ALA A 338 6.12 -13.47 5.46
C ALA A 338 5.33 -14.37 4.51
N VAL A 339 4.08 -14.70 4.84
CA VAL A 339 3.21 -15.51 3.98
C VAL A 339 2.88 -14.76 2.69
N CYS A 340 2.45 -13.51 2.78
CA CYS A 340 2.11 -12.68 1.63
C CYS A 340 3.32 -12.45 0.72
N TRP A 341 4.50 -12.25 1.28
CA TRP A 341 5.75 -12.20 0.52
C TRP A 341 5.99 -13.51 -0.20
N LYS A 342 6.02 -14.65 0.50
CA LYS A 342 6.31 -15.97 -0.08
C LYS A 342 5.33 -16.36 -1.18
N GLN A 343 4.04 -16.14 -0.96
CA GLN A 343 2.96 -16.52 -1.89
C GLN A 343 2.66 -15.44 -2.95
N ARG A 344 3.24 -14.24 -2.78
CA ARG A 344 2.96 -13.05 -3.60
C ARG A 344 1.48 -12.68 -3.63
N ILE A 345 0.82 -12.72 -2.49
CA ILE A 345 -0.60 -12.38 -2.34
C ILE A 345 -0.77 -11.05 -1.59
N SER A 346 -1.99 -10.51 -1.60
CA SER A 346 -2.34 -9.31 -0.83
C SER A 346 -2.52 -9.65 0.66
N ASP A 347 -2.48 -8.62 1.50
CA ASP A 347 -2.85 -8.77 2.92
C ASP A 347 -4.32 -9.21 3.06
N ASP A 348 -5.19 -8.77 2.15
CA ASP A 348 -6.63 -9.06 2.21
C ASP A 348 -6.95 -10.53 1.92
N GLU A 349 -6.24 -11.17 0.99
CA GLU A 349 -6.40 -12.62 0.74
C GLU A 349 -5.89 -13.45 1.92
N PHE A 350 -4.81 -13.02 2.59
CA PHE A 350 -4.36 -13.65 3.83
C PHE A 350 -5.38 -13.49 4.95
N ASP A 351 -5.86 -12.27 5.18
CA ASP A 351 -6.87 -11.97 6.22
C ASP A 351 -8.19 -12.72 5.93
N LEU A 352 -8.54 -12.95 4.66
CA LEU A 352 -9.67 -13.79 4.26
C LEU A 352 -9.40 -15.27 4.52
N ALA A 353 -8.22 -15.78 4.17
CA ALA A 353 -7.84 -17.17 4.41
C ALA A 353 -7.93 -17.54 5.92
N LEU A 354 -7.43 -16.66 6.80
CA LEU A 354 -7.55 -16.86 8.24
C LEU A 354 -9.01 -16.86 8.71
N ARG A 355 -9.85 -15.95 8.17
CA ARG A 355 -11.28 -15.91 8.51
C ARG A 355 -12.00 -17.20 8.09
N GLU A 356 -11.75 -17.68 6.88
CA GLU A 356 -12.31 -18.95 6.38
C GLU A 356 -11.84 -20.14 7.23
N ALA A 357 -10.57 -20.18 7.64
CA ALA A 357 -10.05 -21.23 8.52
C ALA A 357 -10.73 -21.22 9.89
N LEU A 358 -10.91 -20.04 10.50
CA LEU A 358 -11.61 -19.89 11.78
C LEU A 358 -13.11 -20.22 11.69
N ALA A 359 -13.70 -20.07 10.50
CA ALA A 359 -15.07 -20.47 10.21
C ALA A 359 -15.20 -21.96 9.85
N GLY A 360 -14.10 -22.71 9.76
CA GLY A 360 -14.11 -24.15 9.42
C GLY A 360 -14.31 -24.46 7.93
N GLU A 361 -14.11 -23.49 7.03
CA GLU A 361 -14.34 -23.66 5.58
C GLU A 361 -13.24 -24.45 4.85
N HIS A 362 -12.16 -24.78 5.56
CA HIS A 362 -11.01 -25.55 5.07
C HIS A 362 -10.94 -26.92 5.77
N PRO A 363 -11.84 -27.87 5.45
CA PRO A 363 -11.78 -29.21 6.03
C PRO A 363 -10.45 -29.87 5.72
N GLY A 364 -9.95 -30.67 6.65
CA GLY A 364 -8.65 -31.34 6.52
C GLY A 364 -7.45 -30.39 6.47
N LEU A 365 -7.58 -29.14 6.94
CA LEU A 365 -6.42 -28.27 7.16
C LEU A 365 -5.49 -28.86 8.24
N GLY A 366 -6.06 -29.52 9.25
CA GLY A 366 -5.31 -30.11 10.36
C GLY A 366 -4.58 -29.06 11.19
N LEU A 367 -5.02 -27.80 11.14
CA LEU A 367 -4.44 -26.70 11.90
C LEU A 367 -5.49 -26.14 12.87
N SER A 368 -5.09 -25.96 14.12
CA SER A 368 -5.81 -25.17 15.11
C SER A 368 -5.17 -23.78 15.19
N ILE A 369 -5.96 -22.75 14.91
CA ILE A 369 -5.51 -21.34 14.91
C ILE A 369 -6.12 -20.63 16.11
N HIS A 370 -5.27 -20.07 16.96
CA HIS A 370 -5.69 -19.22 18.08
C HIS A 370 -5.19 -17.79 17.88
N LEU A 371 -6.11 -16.83 17.94
CA LEU A 371 -5.83 -15.40 17.84
C LEU A 371 -6.08 -14.72 19.18
N ASP A 372 -5.18 -13.80 19.55
CA ASP A 372 -5.30 -13.04 20.80
C ASP A 372 -5.16 -11.52 20.53
N GLN A 373 -5.89 -10.75 21.32
CA GLN A 373 -5.82 -9.29 21.37
C GLN A 373 -4.61 -8.81 22.20
N ALA A 374 -3.94 -9.71 22.92
CA ALA A 374 -2.84 -9.47 23.83
C ALA A 374 -2.03 -8.20 23.50
N SER A 375 -1.96 -7.31 24.49
CA SER A 375 -1.43 -5.94 24.42
C SER A 375 0.09 -5.84 24.19
N LEU A 376 0.80 -6.96 24.15
CA LEU A 376 2.26 -6.98 24.20
C LEU A 376 2.91 -6.30 22.99
N ARG A 377 2.23 -6.20 21.83
CA ARG A 377 2.75 -5.52 20.63
C ARG A 377 1.63 -4.93 19.79
N VAL A 378 1.39 -3.62 19.92
CA VAL A 378 0.55 -2.87 18.99
C VAL A 378 1.09 -3.04 17.57
N ALA A 379 0.22 -3.31 16.60
CA ALA A 379 0.60 -3.35 15.19
C ALA A 379 1.31 -2.03 14.80
N PRO A 380 2.48 -2.08 14.16
CA PRO A 380 3.14 -0.87 13.69
C PRO A 380 2.21 -0.06 12.77
N ALA A 381 2.27 1.28 12.84
CA ALA A 381 1.45 2.17 12.03
C ALA A 381 1.62 1.96 10.51
N SER A 382 2.72 1.34 10.08
CA SER A 382 2.98 0.95 8.69
C SER A 382 2.29 -0.35 8.26
N THR A 383 1.52 -1.00 9.14
CA THR A 383 0.83 -2.27 8.89
C THR A 383 -0.66 -2.15 9.15
N LYS A 384 -1.46 -2.84 8.32
CA LYS A 384 -2.90 -2.98 8.53
C LYS A 384 -3.16 -3.91 9.72
N PRO A 385 -3.92 -3.54 10.77
CA PRO A 385 -4.28 -4.47 11.83
C PRO A 385 -5.16 -5.62 11.28
N LEU A 386 -5.03 -6.83 11.83
CA LEU A 386 -5.97 -7.91 11.53
C LEU A 386 -7.26 -7.65 12.31
N ILE A 387 -8.35 -7.44 11.57
CA ILE A 387 -9.67 -7.18 12.14
C ILE A 387 -10.60 -8.31 11.72
N ILE A 388 -11.13 -9.05 12.70
CA ILE A 388 -12.15 -10.08 12.44
C ILE A 388 -13.46 -9.62 13.09
N PRO A 389 -14.57 -9.55 12.32
CA PRO A 389 -15.89 -9.30 12.88
C PRO A 389 -16.28 -10.42 13.83
N SER A 390 -16.72 -10.09 15.03
CA SER A 390 -17.36 -11.06 15.93
C SER A 390 -18.82 -11.29 15.52
N ALA A 391 -19.43 -12.38 16.02
CA ALA A 391 -20.87 -12.64 15.83
C ALA A 391 -21.78 -11.49 16.32
N SER A 392 -21.30 -10.68 17.28
CA SER A 392 -22.00 -9.49 17.78
C SER A 392 -21.87 -8.25 16.88
N GLY A 393 -21.15 -8.34 15.76
CA GLY A 393 -20.81 -7.19 14.91
C GLY A 393 -19.66 -6.34 15.43
N LEU A 394 -19.18 -6.55 16.66
CA LEU A 394 -17.99 -5.86 17.18
C LEU A 394 -16.75 -6.25 16.37
N ARG A 395 -15.97 -5.23 15.95
CA ARG A 395 -14.68 -5.37 15.26
C ARG A 395 -13.58 -5.57 16.30
N ARG A 396 -12.98 -6.76 16.32
CA ARG A 396 -11.87 -7.08 17.24
C ARG A 396 -10.55 -7.01 16.49
N VAL A 397 -9.56 -6.35 17.10
CA VAL A 397 -8.19 -6.25 16.58
C VAL A 397 -7.36 -7.37 17.20
N PHE A 398 -6.73 -8.20 16.37
CA PHE A 398 -5.87 -9.29 16.81
C PHE A 398 -4.41 -8.97 16.50
N ASN A 399 -3.56 -9.04 17.52
CA ASN A 399 -2.16 -8.64 17.43
C ASN A 399 -1.24 -9.85 17.30
N VAL A 400 -1.63 -10.99 17.87
CA VAL A 400 -0.80 -12.19 17.90
C VAL A 400 -1.57 -13.45 17.51
N ILE A 401 -0.83 -14.45 17.04
CA ILE A 401 -1.34 -15.73 16.54
C ILE A 401 -0.49 -16.89 17.07
N SER A 402 -1.18 -17.97 17.46
CA SER A 402 -0.60 -19.28 17.72
C SER A 402 -1.23 -20.28 16.76
N VAL A 403 -0.42 -21.20 16.23
CA VAL A 403 -0.86 -22.24 15.31
C VAL A 403 -0.38 -23.58 15.86
N ALA A 404 -1.26 -24.56 15.93
CA ALA A 404 -0.93 -25.93 16.30
C ALA A 404 -1.43 -26.89 15.22
N GLN A 405 -0.73 -28.01 15.04
CA GLN A 405 -1.23 -29.09 14.18
C GLN A 405 -2.09 -30.03 15.03
N GLU A 406 -3.31 -30.30 14.57
CA GLU A 406 -4.16 -31.29 15.22
C GLU A 406 -3.52 -32.67 15.05
N PRO A 407 -3.49 -33.51 16.09
CA PRO A 407 -2.99 -34.87 15.95
C PRO A 407 -3.84 -35.57 14.90
N THR A 408 -3.20 -36.06 13.83
CA THR A 408 -3.87 -36.89 12.83
C THR A 408 -4.40 -38.11 13.57
N VAL A 409 -5.69 -38.13 13.87
CA VAL A 409 -6.35 -39.33 14.41
C VAL A 409 -6.32 -40.33 13.25
N HIS A 410 -5.28 -41.15 13.19
CA HIS A 410 -5.30 -42.34 12.36
C HIS A 410 -6.48 -43.15 12.88
N ALA A 411 -7.58 -43.13 12.13
CA ALA A 411 -8.68 -44.04 12.37
C ALA A 411 -8.07 -45.44 12.24
N THR A 412 -7.77 -46.05 13.39
CA THR A 412 -7.36 -47.44 13.44
C THR A 412 -8.55 -48.20 12.91
N SER A 413 -8.49 -48.59 11.64
CA SER A 413 -9.43 -49.53 11.05
C SER A 413 -9.26 -50.82 11.84
N THR A 414 -10.00 -50.98 12.92
CA THR A 414 -10.14 -52.25 13.62
C THR A 414 -10.88 -53.15 12.64
N THR A 415 -10.11 -53.83 11.78
CA THR A 415 -10.60 -54.93 10.97
C THR A 415 -10.98 -56.02 11.97
N THR A 416 -12.25 -56.05 12.34
CA THR A 416 -12.85 -57.18 13.04
C THR A 416 -12.72 -58.38 12.11
N GLN A 417 -11.71 -59.22 12.35
CA GLN A 417 -11.67 -60.57 11.78
C GLN A 417 -12.77 -61.36 12.49
N GLU A 418 -13.90 -61.53 11.83
CA GLU A 418 -14.84 -62.60 12.14
C GLU A 418 -14.22 -63.92 11.65
N THR A 419 -13.92 -64.80 12.60
CA THR A 419 -13.76 -66.25 12.41
C THR A 419 -14.59 -66.97 13.44
#